data_AF-D2RS68-F1
#
_entry.id   AF-D2RS68-F1
#
_cell.length_a   1.000
_cell.length_b   1.000
_cell.length_c   1.000
_cell.angle_alpha   90.00
_cell.angle_beta   90.00
_cell.angle_gamma   90.00
#
_symmetry.space_group_name_H-M   'P 1'
#
loop_
_entity.id
_entity.type
_entity.pdbx_description
1 polymer ?
#
loop_
_entity_poly.entity_id
_entity_poly.type
_entity_poly.pdbx_seq_one_letter_code
_entity_poly.pdbx_strand_id
1 'polypeptide(L)' 'MTRLDVRDVPPMNRHPKIHDAFEELEPGETLTIVNDHEPKPLFYEFQAEVDAFDADGYEVERVEADEFVARFPKVEA' A
#
# COMPACT_ATOMS: atom_id res chain seq x y z
N MET A 1 7.37 -10.56 2.31
CA MET A 1 6.90 -9.36 3.05
C MET A 1 7.82 -8.19 2.77
N THR A 2 7.32 -7.22 2.01
CA THR A 2 8.07 -6.05 1.54
C THR A 2 7.60 -4.82 2.33
N ARG A 3 8.52 -3.99 2.83
CA ARG A 3 8.19 -2.76 3.57
C ARG A 3 8.77 -1.55 2.84
N LEU A 4 7.93 -0.54 2.58
CA LEU A 4 8.29 0.67 1.87
C LEU A 4 7.92 1.91 2.67
N ASP A 5 8.90 2.73 3.04
CA ASP A 5 8.64 4.07 3.59
C ASP A 5 8.54 5.08 2.44
N VAL A 6 7.42 5.79 2.36
CA VAL A 6 7.14 6.77 1.30
C VAL A 6 7.05 8.20 1.81
N ARG A 7 7.35 8.46 3.09
CA ARG A 7 7.26 9.82 3.68
C ARG A 7 8.18 10.82 2.96
N ASP A 8 9.39 10.39 2.60
CA ASP A 8 10.37 11.18 1.86
C ASP A 8 10.18 11.14 0.33
N VAL A 9 9.20 10.40 -0.18
CA VAL A 9 8.89 10.32 -1.61
C VAL A 9 7.96 11.49 -1.98
N PRO A 10 8.25 12.27 -3.04
CA PRO A 10 7.36 13.33 -3.48
C PRO A 10 5.92 12.82 -3.68
N PRO A 11 4.87 13.55 -3.25
CA PRO A 11 3.49 13.04 -3.28
C PRO A 11 3.06 12.45 -4.62
N MET A 12 3.38 13.12 -5.73
CA MET A 12 3.06 12.67 -7.09
C MET A 12 3.74 11.35 -7.49
N ASN A 13 4.82 10.97 -6.81
CA ASN A 13 5.60 9.77 -7.09
C ASN A 13 5.28 8.62 -6.12
N ARG A 14 4.45 8.84 -5.09
CA ARG A 14 4.15 7.81 -4.08
C ARG A 14 3.34 6.67 -4.68
N HIS A 15 2.21 6.97 -5.32
CA HIS A 15 1.32 5.95 -5.88
C HIS A 15 2.04 5.10 -6.94
N PRO A 16 2.70 5.68 -7.97
CA PRO A 16 3.44 4.87 -8.96
C PRO A 16 4.46 3.94 -8.31
N LYS A 17 5.25 4.44 -7.35
CA LYS A 17 6.26 3.64 -6.65
C LYS A 17 5.67 2.51 -5.81
N ILE A 18 4.47 2.71 -5.25
CA ILE A 18 3.78 1.68 -4.47
C ILE A 18 3.18 0.61 -5.39
N HIS A 19 2.64 1.00 -6.56
CA HIS A 19 2.19 0.07 -7.59
C HIS A 19 3.34 -0.80 -8.09
N ASP A 20 4.48 -0.20 -8.47
CA ASP A 20 5.67 -0.94 -8.90
C ASP A 20 6.08 -1.98 -7.84
N ALA A 21 6.13 -1.57 -6.56
CA ALA A 21 6.48 -2.46 -5.46
C ALA A 21 5.44 -3.57 -5.20
N PHE A 22 4.17 -3.35 -5.52
CA PHE A 22 3.11 -4.34 -5.37
C PHE A 22 3.08 -5.33 -6.55
N GLU A 23 3.34 -4.85 -7.76
CA GLU A 23 3.45 -5.69 -8.96
C GLU A 23 4.53 -6.75 -8.82
N GLU A 24 5.67 -6.42 -8.20
CA GLU A 24 6.79 -7.33 -7.93
C GLU A 24 6.51 -8.43 -6.89
N LEU A 25 5.41 -8.34 -6.14
CA LEU A 25 5.06 -9.35 -5.14
C LEU A 25 4.52 -10.64 -5.76
N GLU A 26 4.81 -11.76 -5.12
CA GLU A 26 4.12 -13.03 -5.42
C GLU A 26 2.74 -13.07 -4.72
N PRO A 27 1.75 -13.82 -5.26
CA PRO A 27 0.49 -14.06 -4.56
C PRO A 27 0.72 -14.67 -3.17
N GLY A 28 -0.05 -14.20 -2.18
CA GLY A 28 0.10 -14.56 -0.76
C GLY A 28 1.09 -13.66 0.00
N GLU A 29 1.81 -12.77 -0.67
CA GLU A 29 2.63 -11.76 -0.01
C GLU A 29 1.85 -10.50 0.38
N THR A 30 2.50 -9.62 1.14
CA THR A 30 1.92 -8.35 1.59
C THR A 30 2.96 -7.24 1.46
N LEU A 31 2.55 -6.14 0.82
CA LEU A 31 3.28 -4.88 0.83
C LEU A 31 2.86 -4.09 2.07
N THR A 32 3.82 -3.65 2.88
CA THR A 32 3.57 -2.73 3.99
C THR A 32 4.13 -1.36 3.63
N ILE A 33 3.30 -0.32 3.65
CA ILE A 33 3.76 1.06 3.42
C ILE A 33 3.78 1.85 4.73
N VAL A 34 4.71 2.79 4.84
CA VAL A 34 4.71 3.84 5.87
C VAL A 34 4.45 5.18 5.19
N ASN A 35 3.36 5.84 5.56
CA ASN A 35 2.93 7.11 4.96
C ASN A 35 2.72 8.18 6.05
N ASP A 36 2.81 9.45 5.67
CA ASP A 36 2.65 10.59 6.58
C ASP A 36 1.18 10.98 6.83
N HIS A 37 0.25 10.35 6.12
CA HIS A 37 -1.20 10.50 6.26
C HIS A 37 -1.91 9.16 6.01
N GLU A 38 -3.19 9.10 6.36
CA GLU A 38 -4.02 7.92 6.10
C GLU A 38 -4.16 7.70 4.57
N PRO A 39 -3.76 6.54 4.01
CA PRO A 39 -3.68 6.33 2.57
C PRO A 39 -5.04 5.97 1.94
N LYS A 40 -6.13 6.65 2.34
CA LYS A 40 -7.48 6.39 1.83
C LYS A 40 -7.60 6.49 0.29
N PRO A 41 -7.05 7.53 -0.38
CA PRO A 41 -7.13 7.62 -1.83
C PRO A 41 -6.46 6.43 -2.52
N LEU A 42 -5.27 6.04 -2.03
CA LEU A 42 -4.53 4.89 -2.53
C LEU A 42 -5.28 3.57 -2.33
N PHE A 43 -5.93 3.39 -1.17
CA PHE A 43 -6.79 2.22 -0.93
C PHE A 43 -7.89 2.09 -1.99
N TYR A 44 -8.62 3.18 -2.27
CA TYR A 44 -9.70 3.15 -3.27
C TYR A 44 -9.18 2.96 -4.69
N GLU A 45 -8.01 3.52 -5.01
CA GLU A 45 -7.33 3.30 -6.29
C GLU A 45 -6.97 1.82 -6.48
N PHE A 46 -6.31 1.21 -5.49
CA PHE A 46 -5.98 -0.23 -5.50
C PHE A 46 -7.24 -1.10 -5.60
N GLN A 47 -8.28 -0.79 -4.82
CA GLN A 47 -9.55 -1.51 -4.86
C GLN A 47 -10.23 -1.43 -6.23
N ALA A 48 -10.06 -0.33 -6.96
CA ALA A 48 -10.70 -0.12 -8.25
C ALA A 48 -9.90 -0.66 -9.43
N GLU A 49 -8.57 -0.66 -9.34
CA GLU A 49 -7.68 -0.87 -10.48
C GLU A 49 -6.82 -2.13 -10.41
N VAL A 50 -6.70 -2.78 -9.24
CA VAL A 50 -5.78 -3.91 -9.02
C VAL A 50 -6.57 -5.16 -8.63
N ASP A 51 -6.83 -6.04 -9.60
CA ASP A 51 -7.58 -7.29 -9.39
C ASP A 51 -6.94 -8.19 -8.32
N ALA A 52 -5.62 -8.22 -8.24
CA ALA A 52 -4.85 -9.02 -7.28
C ALA A 52 -4.82 -8.43 -5.85
N PHE A 53 -5.41 -7.26 -5.60
CA PHE A 53 -5.41 -6.63 -4.28
C PHE A 53 -6.54 -7.16 -3.41
N ASP A 54 -6.17 -7.72 -2.25
CA ASP A 54 -7.14 -8.17 -1.25
C ASP A 54 -7.62 -6.99 -0.39
N ALA A 55 -8.70 -6.36 -0.84
CA ALA A 55 -9.33 -5.26 -0.12
C ALA A 55 -9.96 -5.70 1.21
N ASP A 56 -10.36 -6.96 1.36
CA ASP A 56 -10.93 -7.49 2.60
C ASP A 56 -9.85 -7.74 3.66
N GLY A 57 -8.64 -8.10 3.21
CA GLY A 57 -7.44 -8.26 4.04
C GLY A 57 -6.63 -6.98 4.28
N TYR A 58 -7.06 -5.84 3.72
CA TYR A 58 -6.38 -4.57 3.92
C TYR A 58 -6.46 -4.08 5.37
N GLU A 59 -5.33 -3.62 5.91
CA GLU A 59 -5.25 -3.06 7.26
C GLU A 59 -4.51 -1.72 7.24
N VAL A 60 -4.94 -0.78 8.10
CA VAL A 60 -4.20 0.47 8.36
C VAL A 60 -4.21 0.79 9.84
N GLU A 61 -3.04 1.13 10.36
CA GLU A 61 -2.83 1.58 11.73
C GLU A 61 -2.17 2.96 11.72
N ARG A 62 -2.67 3.87 12.54
CA ARG A 62 -1.96 5.11 12.86
C ARG A 62 -1.05 4.85 14.05
N VAL A 63 0.25 4.86 13.81
CA VAL A 63 1.27 4.59 14.84
C VAL A 63 1.68 5.88 15.55
N GLU A 64 1.79 6.99 14.81
CA GLU A 64 2.10 8.33 15.34
C GLU A 64 1.24 9.41 14.69
N ALA A 65 1.47 10.68 15.06
CA ALA A 65 0.71 11.80 14.52
C ALA A 65 0.74 11.86 12.97
N ASP A 66 1.91 11.59 12.40
CA ASP A 66 2.30 11.64 10.99
C ASP A 66 2.92 10.31 10.55
N GLU A 67 2.51 9.19 11.17
CA GLU A 67 2.94 7.85 10.75
C GLU A 67 1.75 6.90 10.69
N PHE A 68 1.45 6.47 9.46
CA PHE A 68 0.45 5.46 9.15
C PHE A 68 1.13 4.26 8.51
N VAL A 69 0.86 3.08 9.05
CA VAL A 69 1.33 1.81 8.52
C VAL A 69 0.14 1.11 7.88
N ALA A 70 0.17 0.92 6.56
CA ALA A 70 -0.88 0.23 5.83
C ALA A 70 -0.34 -1.04 5.16
N ARG A 71 -1.15 -2.10 5.17
CA ARG A 71 -0.85 -3.43 4.64
C ARG A 71 -1.73 -3.71 3.44
N PHE A 72 -1.10 -4.04 2.33
CA PHE A 72 -1.72 -4.35 1.06
C PHE A 72 -1.40 -5.81 0.72
N PRO A 73 -2.26 -6.77 1.08
CA PRO A 73 -2.07 -8.17 0.72
C PRO A 73 -2.36 -8.40 -0.76
N LYS A 74 -1.62 -9.34 -1.35
CA LYS A 74 -1.79 -9.76 -2.75
C LYS A 74 -2.36 -11.18 -2.79
N VAL A 75 -3.41 -11.36 -3.58
CA VAL A 75 -4.01 -12.67 -3.88
C VAL A 75 -3.75 -13.04 -5.34
N GLU A 76 -4.13 -14.25 -5.73
CA GLU A 76 -4.18 -14.62 -7.15
C GLU A 76 -5.25 -13.76 -7.84
N ALA A 77 -4.93 -13.19 -9.01
CA ALA A 77 -5.86 -12.41 -9.83
C ALA A 77 -6.86 -13.29 -10.59
#